data_AF-A0A503WN81-F1
#
_entry.id   AF-A0A503WN81-F1
#
_cell.length_a   1.000
_cell.length_b   1.000
_cell.length_c   1.000
_cell.angle_alpha   90.00
_cell.angle_beta   90.00
_cell.angle_gamma   90.00
#
_symmetry.space_group_name_H-M   'P 1'
#
loop_
_entity.id
_entity.type
_entity.pdbx_description
1 polymer ?
#
loop_
_entity_poly.entity_id
_entity_poly.type
_entity_poly.pdbx_seq_one_letter_code
_entity_poly.pdbx_strand_id
1 'polypeptide(L)' 'MSVNTDHGDPNTWDPELDAVSVAPENHVVLHEDDFIRVLSVRLPAGETEKPHHHRFRRS' A
#
# COMPACT_ATOMS: atom_id res chain seq x y z
N MET A 1 -4.08 21.30 -16.05
CA MET A 1 -3.82 20.64 -14.76
C MET A 1 -3.13 19.33 -15.07
N SER A 2 -1.81 19.25 -14.90
CA SER A 2 -1.07 18.03 -15.18
C SER A 2 -1.23 17.09 -13.99
N VAL A 3 -1.92 15.97 -14.19
CA VAL A 3 -1.94 14.88 -13.21
C VAL A 3 -0.54 14.30 -13.22
N ASN A 4 0.23 14.57 -12.17
CA ASN A 4 1.56 14.02 -12.00
C ASN A 4 1.39 12.52 -11.69
N THR A 5 1.56 11.65 -12.68
CA THR A 5 1.44 10.19 -12.54
C THR A 5 2.73 9.53 -12.09
N ASP A 6 3.66 10.29 -11.49
CA ASP A 6 4.97 9.78 -11.11
C ASP A 6 4.87 9.01 -9.78
N HIS A 7 4.38 7.77 -9.88
CA HIS A 7 4.48 6.73 -8.87
C HIS A 7 5.95 6.30 -8.78
N GLY A 8 6.77 7.07 -8.06
CA GLY A 8 8.25 6.94 -8.03
C GLY A 8 8.81 5.53 -7.83
N ASP A 9 10.11 5.36 -8.03
CA ASP A 9 10.78 4.04 -8.01
C ASP A 9 10.50 3.27 -6.70
N PRO A 10 9.83 2.10 -6.76
CA PRO A 10 9.53 1.29 -5.58
C PRO A 10 10.76 0.90 -4.76
N ASN A 11 11.94 0.85 -5.37
CA ASN A 11 13.20 0.55 -4.69
C ASN A 11 13.70 1.72 -3.83
N THR A 12 13.10 2.91 -3.97
CA THR A 12 13.44 4.12 -3.20
C THR A 12 12.44 4.38 -2.07
N TRP A 13 11.38 3.58 -1.97
CA TRP A 13 10.37 3.76 -0.93
C TRP A 13 10.84 3.27 0.43
N ASP A 14 10.52 4.05 1.45
CA ASP A 14 10.74 3.66 2.83
C ASP A 14 9.85 2.44 3.17
N PRO A 15 10.45 1.29 3.53
CA PRO A 15 9.69 0.08 3.87
C PRO A 15 8.81 0.27 5.12
N GLU A 16 9.09 1.26 5.96
CA GLU A 16 8.22 1.59 7.10
C GLU A 16 6.88 2.17 6.65
N LEU A 17 6.80 2.70 5.42
CA LEU A 17 5.58 3.20 4.81
C LEU A 17 4.84 2.14 3.96
N ASP A 18 5.14 0.86 4.12
CA ASP A 18 4.27 -0.21 3.60
C ASP A 18 2.93 -0.20 4.34
N ALA A 19 1.82 -0.42 3.61
CA ALA A 19 0.47 -0.44 4.15
C ALA A 19 0.31 -1.39 5.36
N VAL A 20 0.97 -2.56 5.34
CA VAL A 20 0.89 -3.53 6.45
C VAL A 20 1.71 -3.12 7.66
N SER A 21 2.70 -2.24 7.48
CA SER A 21 3.53 -1.69 8.55
C SER A 21 2.83 -0.51 9.24
N VAL A 22 2.24 0.42 8.47
CA VAL A 22 1.63 1.63 9.04
C VAL A 22 0.23 1.39 9.59
N ALA A 23 -0.52 0.48 8.98
CA ALA A 23 -1.91 0.16 9.33
C ALA A 23 -2.13 -1.36 9.48
N PRO A 24 -1.37 -2.05 10.36
CA PRO A 24 -1.51 -3.50 10.58
C PRO A 24 -2.90 -3.89 11.10
N GLU A 25 -3.62 -2.95 11.71
CA GLU A 25 -4.99 -3.14 12.16
C GLU A 25 -6.01 -3.20 11.00
N ASN A 26 -5.70 -2.61 9.85
CA ASN A 26 -6.59 -2.56 8.69
C ASN A 26 -6.14 -3.51 7.56
N HIS A 27 -4.84 -3.83 7.46
CA HIS A 27 -4.27 -4.62 6.36
C HIS A 27 -3.71 -5.96 6.84
N VAL A 28 -4.23 -7.04 6.28
CA VAL A 28 -3.76 -8.40 6.53
C VAL A 28 -3.33 -9.04 5.22
N VAL A 29 -2.12 -9.61 5.17
CA VAL A 29 -1.64 -10.38 4.03
C VAL A 29 -2.31 -11.75 4.03
N LEU A 30 -3.05 -12.06 2.97
CA LEU A 30 -3.63 -13.38 2.75
C LEU A 30 -2.70 -14.28 1.92
N HIS A 31 -1.95 -13.68 0.99
CA HIS A 31 -0.96 -14.35 0.14
C HIS A 31 0.08 -13.32 -0.32
N GLU A 32 1.35 -13.72 -0.40
CA GLU A 32 2.42 -12.93 -1.01
C GLU A 32 3.47 -13.85 -1.62
N ASP A 33 3.87 -13.51 -2.86
CA ASP A 33 5.00 -14.09 -3.56
C ASP A 33 5.77 -13.00 -4.32
N ASP A 34 6.73 -13.40 -5.15
CA ASP A 34 7.59 -12.48 -5.92
C ASP A 34 6.82 -11.63 -6.95
N PHE A 35 5.59 -11.98 -7.29
CA PHE A 35 4.79 -11.35 -8.34
C PHE A 35 3.57 -10.62 -7.79
N ILE A 36 2.89 -11.18 -6.79
CA ILE A 36 1.62 -10.67 -6.28
C ILE A 36 1.54 -10.66 -4.76
N ARG A 37 0.77 -9.69 -4.25
CA ARG A 37 0.30 -9.66 -2.86
C ARG A 37 -1.22 -9.49 -2.85
N VAL A 38 -1.89 -10.37 -2.12
CA VAL A 38 -3.33 -10.29 -1.84
C VAL A 38 -3.51 -9.82 -0.41
N LEU A 39 -4.19 -8.68 -0.25
CA LEU A 39 -4.51 -8.08 1.05
C LEU A 39 -5.99 -8.20 1.35
N SER A 40 -6.33 -8.59 2.58
CA SER A 40 -7.62 -8.28 3.19
C SER A 40 -7.50 -6.90 3.82
N VAL A 41 -8.30 -5.96 3.33
CA VAL A 41 -8.33 -4.58 3.84
C VAL A 41 -9.69 -4.30 4.46
N ARG A 42 -9.71 -3.86 5.71
CA ARG A 42 -10.93 -3.43 6.41
C ARG A 42 -10.73 -2.04 7.00
N LEU A 43 -11.42 -1.05 6.43
CA LEU A 43 -11.56 0.29 7.01
C LEU A 43 -13.00 0.46 7.53
N PRO A 44 -13.19 0.61 8.85
CA PRO A 44 -14.44 1.06 9.45
C PRO A 44 -14.95 2.37 8.86
N ALA A 45 -16.28 2.57 8.91
CA ALA A 45 -16.88 3.80 8.43
C ALA A 45 -16.36 5.01 9.23
N GLY A 46 -15.90 6.04 8.52
CA GLY A 46 -15.36 7.27 9.11
C GLY A 46 -13.85 7.24 9.37
N GLU A 47 -13.18 6.11 9.17
CA GLU A 47 -11.72 6.05 9.21
C GLU A 47 -11.09 6.47 7.89
N THR A 48 -9.92 7.12 7.99
CA THR A 48 -9.10 7.51 6.85
C THR A 48 -7.86 6.62 6.81
N GLU A 49 -7.59 6.07 5.64
CA GLU A 49 -6.38 5.32 5.33
C GLU A 49 -5.11 6.09 5.76
N LYS A 50 -4.20 5.43 6.49
CA LYS A 50 -2.90 6.03 6.80
C LYS A 50 -2.07 6.14 5.51
N PRO A 51 -1.34 7.27 5.29
CA PRO A 51 -0.48 7.42 4.12
C PRO A 51 0.53 6.27 4.01
N HIS A 52 0.66 5.68 2.82
CA HIS A 52 1.55 4.57 2.54
C HIS A 52 1.96 4.53 1.06
N HIS A 53 3.01 3.77 0.76
CA HIS A 53 3.45 3.47 -0.60
C HIS A 53 2.90 2.13 -1.10
N HIS A 54 2.58 2.06 -2.39
CA HIS A 54 2.07 0.84 -3.02
C HIS A 54 3.20 0.05 -3.68
N ARG A 55 3.86 -0.85 -2.94
CA ARG A 55 5.01 -1.66 -3.41
C ARG A 55 4.85 -2.21 -4.83
N PHE A 56 3.66 -2.67 -5.17
CA PHE A 56 3.29 -3.11 -6.52
C PHE A 56 2.51 -2.01 -7.25
N ARG A 57 3.00 -1.60 -8.42
CA ARG A 57 2.37 -0.57 -9.28
C ARG A 57 0.90 -0.94 -9.53
N ARG A 58 -0.02 0.02 -9.38
CA ARG A 58 -1.36 -0.12 -9.99
C ARG A 58 -1.17 -0.17 -11.50
N SER A 59 -1.46 -1.31 -12.13
CA SER A 59 -1.52 -1.43 -13.60
C SER A 59 -2.49 -0.41 -14.18
#